data_AF-A0A0M2LFQ7-F1
#
_entry.id   AF-A0A0M2LFQ7-F1
#
_cell.length_a   1.000
_cell.length_b   1.000
_cell.length_c   1.000
_cell.angle_alpha   90.00
_cell.angle_beta   90.00
_cell.angle_gamma   90.00
#
_symmetry.space_group_name_H-M   'P 1'
#
loop_
_entity.id
_entity.type
_entity.pdbx_description
1 polymer ?
#
loop_
_entity_poly.entity_id
_entity_poly.type
_entity_poly.pdbx_seq_one_letter_code
_entity_poly.pdbx_strand_id
1 'polypeptide(L)' 'MSAVVSTLRPTKPAPAAPVYLSPAEVCDIIPGMTEKILENLRGAGRGPRYSKPSQKTVVYERGDVLAYLTATRVETRH' A
#
# COMPACT_ATOMS: atom_id res chain seq x y z
N MET A 1 26.39 18.52 -43.11
CA MET A 1 26.46 18.38 -41.63
C MET A 1 25.19 17.68 -41.19
N SER A 2 25.25 16.37 -40.95
CA SER A 2 24.07 15.56 -40.60
C SER A 2 24.07 15.27 -39.10
N ALA A 3 23.05 15.76 -38.39
CA ALA A 3 22.88 15.49 -36.97
C ALA A 3 22.25 14.10 -36.77
N VAL A 4 22.90 13.26 -35.97
CA VAL A 4 22.39 11.95 -35.55
C VAL A 4 21.52 12.18 -34.32
N VAL A 5 20.21 11.99 -34.44
CA VAL A 5 19.28 12.08 -33.31
C VAL A 5 19.26 10.74 -32.59
N SER A 6 19.85 10.70 -31.39
CA SER A 6 19.83 9.53 -30.52
C SER A 6 18.49 9.46 -29.78
N THR A 7 17.74 8.38 -29.99
CA THR A 7 16.47 8.14 -29.29
C THR A 7 16.72 7.88 -27.80
N LEU A 8 16.19 8.74 -26.93
CA LEU A 8 16.22 8.58 -25.47
C LEU A 8 15.53 7.26 -25.09
N ARG A 9 16.28 6.37 -24.42
CA ARG A 9 15.73 5.15 -23.78
C ARG A 9 14.84 5.57 -22.61
N PRO A 10 13.61 5.04 -22.47
CA PRO A 10 12.81 5.31 -21.29
C PRO A 10 13.50 4.68 -20.08
N THR A 11 13.92 5.50 -19.12
CA THR A 11 14.41 5.02 -17.84
C THR A 11 13.23 4.41 -17.08
N LYS A 12 13.35 3.12 -16.74
CA LYS A 12 12.44 2.44 -15.81
C LYS A 12 12.29 3.31 -14.56
N PRO A 13 11.09 3.80 -14.21
CA PRO A 13 10.93 4.65 -13.04
C PRO A 13 11.46 3.90 -11.83
N ALA A 14 12.36 4.55 -11.08
CA ALA A 14 12.86 4.02 -9.83
C ALA A 14 11.66 3.67 -8.92
N PRO A 15 11.71 2.57 -8.16
CA PRO A 15 10.62 2.24 -7.25
C PRO A 15 10.45 3.43 -6.29
N ALA A 16 9.29 4.06 -6.34
CA ALA A 16 8.96 5.15 -5.43
C ALA A 16 9.23 4.67 -4.00
N ALA A 17 9.89 5.52 -3.20
CA ALA A 17 10.23 5.16 -1.83
C ALA A 17 9.00 4.62 -1.08
N PRO A 18 9.17 3.60 -0.21
CA PRO A 18 8.05 3.01 0.51
C PRO A 18 7.36 4.09 1.35
N VAL A 19 6.07 4.31 1.05
CA VAL A 19 5.26 5.28 1.78
C VAL A 19 4.68 4.58 2.99
N TYR A 20 5.14 4.97 4.17
CA TYR A 20 4.65 4.48 5.44
C TYR A 20 3.44 5.28 5.90
N LEU A 21 2.46 4.57 6.46
CA LEU A 21 1.18 5.09 6.88
C LEU A 21 0.87 4.67 8.32
N SER A 22 0.25 5.57 9.06
CA SER A 22 -0.39 5.31 10.34
C SER A 22 -1.74 4.59 10.16
N PRO A 23 -2.31 3.99 11.22
CA PRO A 23 -3.63 3.39 11.16
C PRO A 23 -4.73 4.38 10.70
N ALA A 24 -4.66 5.63 11.14
CA ALA A 24 -5.58 6.70 10.75
C ALA A 24 -5.51 6.97 9.24
N GLU A 25 -4.31 7.12 8.67
CA GLU A 25 -4.14 7.36 7.24
C GLU A 25 -4.61 6.17 6.39
N VAL A 26 -4.52 4.94 6.90
CA VAL A 26 -5.10 3.76 6.22
C VAL A 26 -6.63 3.86 6.19
N CYS A 27 -7.25 4.35 7.26
CA CYS A 27 -8.69 4.61 7.30
C CYS A 27 -9.11 5.70 6.32
N ASP A 28 -8.28 6.71 6.10
CA ASP A 28 -8.56 7.74 5.09
C ASP A 28 -8.51 7.19 3.66
N ILE A 29 -7.67 6.18 3.40
CA ILE A 29 -7.56 5.54 2.09
C ILE A 29 -8.74 4.61 1.80
N ILE A 30 -9.29 3.96 2.83
CA ILE A 30 -10.36 2.97 2.68
C ILE A 30 -11.63 3.52 3.34
N PRO A 31 -12.54 4.14 2.56
CA PRO A 31 -13.79 4.67 3.09
C PRO A 31 -14.57 3.59 3.86
N GLY A 32 -14.98 3.91 5.09
CA GLY A 32 -15.69 2.98 5.98
C GLY A 32 -14.78 2.06 6.81
N MET A 33 -13.46 2.10 6.61
CA MET A 33 -12.50 1.42 7.48
C MET A 33 -12.30 2.24 8.75
N THR A 34 -12.21 1.56 9.91
CA THR A 34 -11.93 2.20 11.20
C THR A 34 -10.73 1.57 11.87
N GLU A 35 -10.07 2.31 12.76
CA GLU A 35 -8.91 1.81 13.49
C GLU A 35 -9.23 0.55 14.30
N LYS A 36 -10.44 0.45 14.85
CA LYS A 36 -10.92 -0.73 15.58
C LYS A 36 -11.07 -1.95 14.68
N ILE A 37 -11.55 -1.78 13.45
CA ILE A 37 -11.61 -2.86 12.47
C ILE A 37 -10.18 -3.30 12.11
N LEU A 38 -9.27 -2.35 11.89
CA LEU A 38 -7.85 -2.67 11.64
C LEU A 38 -7.21 -3.41 12.81
N GLU A 39 -7.49 -2.99 14.05
CA GLU A 39 -7.00 -3.66 15.24
C GLU A 39 -7.50 -5.11 15.34
N ASN A 40 -8.79 -5.33 15.13
CA ASN A 40 -9.38 -6.67 15.09
C ASN A 40 -8.75 -7.53 13.98
N LEU A 41 -8.54 -6.96 12.79
CA LEU A 41 -7.88 -7.66 11.67
C LEU A 41 -6.43 -8.02 11.98
N ARG A 42 -5.69 -7.15 12.69
CA ARG A 42 -4.32 -7.44 13.16
C ARG A 42 -4.32 -8.57 14.19
N GLY A 43 -5.24 -8.54 15.15
CA GLY A 43 -5.38 -9.59 16.16
C GLY A 43 -5.77 -10.95 15.57
N ALA A 44 -6.61 -10.94 14.54
CA ALA A 44 -7.03 -12.14 13.82
C ALA A 44 -6.03 -12.62 12.75
N GLY A 45 -4.98 -11.85 12.45
CA GLY A 45 -4.01 -12.18 11.39
C GLY A 45 -4.58 -12.12 9.96
N ARG A 46 -5.69 -11.39 9.76
CA ARG A 46 -6.40 -11.31 8.46
C ARG A 46 -6.35 -9.92 7.82
N GLY A 47 -5.49 -9.03 8.31
CA GLY A 47 -5.38 -7.66 7.83
C GLY A 47 -4.22 -7.40 6.86
N PRO A 48 -4.06 -6.13 6.43
CA PRO A 48 -2.86 -5.71 5.71
C PRO A 48 -1.60 -5.98 6.54
N ARG A 49 -0.48 -6.20 5.84
CA ARG A 49 0.82 -6.33 6.51
C ARG A 49 1.14 -5.03 7.25
N TYR A 50 1.63 -5.19 8.46
CA TYR A 50 1.99 -4.09 9.34
C TYR A 50 3.35 -4.37 9.98
N SER A 51 4.08 -3.29 10.22
CA SER A 51 5.30 -3.29 10.99
C SER A 51 5.02 -2.75 12.39
N LYS A 52 5.70 -3.30 13.39
CA LYS A 52 5.70 -2.76 14.77
C LYS A 52 7.12 -2.32 15.15
N PRO A 53 7.53 -1.09 14.81
CA PRO A 53 8.83 -0.56 15.22
C PRO A 53 8.95 -0.41 16.75
N SER A 54 7.83 -0.25 17.45
CA SER A 54 7.75 -0.14 18.91
C SER A 54 6.50 -0.85 19.42
N GLN A 55 6.44 -1.15 20.72
CA GLN A 55 5.28 -1.81 21.35
C GLN A 55 3.96 -1.04 21.15
N LYS A 56 4.05 0.30 21.02
CA LYS A 56 2.89 1.20 20.87
C LYS A 56 2.67 1.69 19.43
N THR A 57 3.60 1.43 18.52
CA THR A 57 3.56 2.02 17.18
C THR A 57 3.32 0.94 16.15
N VAL A 58 2.23 1.10 15.39
CA VAL A 58 1.90 0.25 14.25
C VAL A 58 2.00 1.08 12.99
N VAL A 59 2.73 0.58 12.01
CA VAL A 59 2.96 1.26 10.74
C VAL A 59 2.58 0.32 9.62
N TYR A 60 1.94 0.87 8.59
CA TYR A 60 1.56 0.17 7.37
C TYR A 60 2.39 0.69 6.21
N GLU A 61 2.68 -0.16 5.24
CA GLU A 61 3.18 0.31 3.95
C GLU A 61 1.99 0.48 3.01
N ARG A 62 1.94 1.61 2.29
CA ARG A 62 0.87 1.88 1.31
C ARG A 62 0.75 0.77 0.26
N GLY A 63 1.88 0.21 -0.18
CA GLY A 63 1.91 -0.91 -1.12
C GLY A 63 1.19 -2.15 -0.57
N ASP A 64 1.47 -2.52 0.67
CA ASP A 64 0.84 -3.65 1.35
C ASP A 64 -0.67 -3.44 1.59
N VAL A 65 -1.10 -2.21 1.90
CA VAL A 65 -2.52 -1.87 2.05
C VAL A 65 -3.27 -2.05 0.73
N LEU A 66 -2.70 -1.57 -0.38
CA LEU A 66 -3.30 -1.73 -1.70
C LEU A 66 -3.27 -3.19 -2.17
N ALA A 67 -2.20 -3.92 -1.87
CA ALA A 67 -2.10 -5.34 -2.16
C ALA A 67 -3.18 -6.13 -1.40
N TYR A 68 -3.41 -5.80 -0.13
CA TYR A 68 -4.49 -6.36 0.67
C TYR A 68 -5.86 -6.07 0.06
N LEU A 69 -6.15 -4.81 -0.30
CA LEU A 69 -7.41 -4.45 -0.94
C LEU A 69 -7.66 -5.25 -2.22
N THR A 70 -6.61 -5.42 -3.02
CA THR A 70 -6.65 -6.20 -4.26
C THR A 70 -6.92 -7.68 -3.96
N ALA A 71 -6.27 -8.25 -2.94
CA ALA A 71 -6.48 -9.63 -2.52
C ALA A 71 -7.89 -9.88 -1.93
N THR A 72 -8.49 -8.87 -1.31
CA THR A 72 -9.87 -8.95 -0.78
C THR A 72 -10.94 -8.66 -1.83
N ARG A 73 -10.57 -8.34 -3.08
CA ARG A 73 -11.57 -8.12 -4.14
C ARG A 73 -12.35 -9.42 -4.35
N VAL A 74 -13.66 -9.33 -4.16
CA VAL A 74 -14.59 -10.38 -4.53
C VAL A 74 -14.89 -10.19 -6.01
N GLU A 75 -14.55 -11.18 -6.83
CA GLU A 75 -15.00 -11.21 -8.23
C GLU A 75 -16.50 -11.48 -8.25
N THR A 76 -17.28 -10.47 -8.61
CA THR A 76 -18.71 -10.65 -8.85
C THR A 76 -18.88 -11.50 -10.11
N ARG A 77 -19.46 -12.69 -9.95
CA ARG A 77 -19.82 -13.55 -11.08
C ARG A 77 -20.96 -12.88 -11.84
N HIS A 78 -20.69 -12.44 -13.07
CA HIS A 78 -21.71 -12.01 -14.03
C HIS A 78 -22.35 -13.21 -14.72
#